data_AF-A0A2M7KRR1-F1
#
_entry.id   AF-A0A2M7KRR1-F1
#
_cell.length_a   1.000
_cell.length_b   1.000
_cell.length_c   1.000
_cell.angle_alpha   90.00
_cell.angle_beta   90.00
_cell.angle_gamma   90.00
#
_symmetry.space_group_name_H-M   'P 1'
#
loop_
_entity.id
_entity.type
_entity.pdbx_description
1 polymer ?
#
loop_
_entity_poly.entity_id
_entity_poly.type
_entity_poly.pdbx_seq_one_letter_code
_entity_poly.pdbx_strand_id
1 'polypeptide(L)'
;VPFDNVLICGTHTHHAPSTIHVHGYDADTEFCRRLEEAVVSAATDARRQLGEAQPGSNAAEAELGFALSQEATVGSNSRKLLKDGCLTWMAHPDSEVVRPTGPFDPDLPVVAFRRPGGEWAGALFNHSTHNIGPCGAGRSPGFYGIAAQALETELGAPFLFLPGAFGSTHNQTVPDVEAKVRIAAAIKEGLERMEFGLAGPVRCLKQRFEYRVRHFDEDAEEAAVRTYCARYVQPEAAESYVEVFRQSRRGLAPKRGETRCTWLQVIRLGEVALVGVPGEMFGALGLEIRRRSPFRHTFVVGLANDWIGYLPDRAGMQLGGYQCWTGLHSFVAEGTGQRMVEEALALLGELAASPDAASAAEPALRQLHGDDAPRLQRFYNGLCPHSRKMFRPLGWNATLGQCEQVVADALAGNRFDVVALSGERLVGWAFLVRMDQDVPHLGIGCADDFLGRGLGKRLMQAVMDKAREARKQGVDLIVVQANERAWKLYERYGFRIAGMQTGADGQEYYRMQAEF
;
A
#
# COMPACT_ATOMS: atom_id res chain seq x y z
N VAL A 1 -4.34 -1.57 19.66
CA VAL A 1 -3.51 -1.19 18.48
C VAL A 1 -3.03 0.23 18.74
N PRO A 2 -1.74 0.57 18.55
CA PRO A 2 -1.26 1.95 18.74
C PRO A 2 -2.05 2.95 17.89
N PHE A 3 -2.26 4.17 18.38
CA PHE A 3 -3.07 5.19 17.69
C PHE A 3 -2.57 5.50 16.27
N ASP A 4 -1.26 5.57 16.09
CA ASP A 4 -0.62 5.87 14.80
C ASP A 4 -0.76 4.73 13.78
N ASN A 5 -1.13 3.53 14.24
CA ASN A 5 -1.33 2.34 13.42
C ASN A 5 -2.80 2.13 13.03
N VAL A 6 -3.71 3.02 13.43
CA VAL A 6 -5.14 2.94 13.09
C VAL A 6 -5.44 3.93 11.98
N LEU A 7 -6.04 3.48 10.89
CA LEU A 7 -6.62 4.34 9.85
C LEU A 7 -8.12 4.00 9.76
N ILE A 8 -8.97 5.03 9.86
CA ILE A 8 -10.41 4.89 9.67
C ILE A 8 -10.78 5.71 8.44
N CYS A 9 -11.58 5.18 7.51
CA CYS A 9 -12.09 5.97 6.40
C CYS A 9 -13.57 5.70 6.12
N GLY A 10 -14.28 6.73 5.64
CA GLY A 10 -15.64 6.57 5.12
C GLY A 10 -15.64 6.18 3.64
N THR A 11 -16.60 5.38 3.17
CA THR A 11 -16.71 4.98 1.75
C THR A 11 -17.36 6.05 0.84
N HIS A 12 -17.71 7.21 1.41
CA HIS A 12 -18.46 8.29 0.75
C HIS A 12 -19.82 7.87 0.17
N THR A 13 -20.55 6.96 0.83
CA THR A 13 -21.95 6.72 0.43
C THR A 13 -22.82 7.93 0.76
N HIS A 14 -23.68 8.35 -0.17
CA HIS A 14 -24.68 9.41 0.04
C HIS A 14 -26.06 8.84 0.43
N HIS A 15 -26.13 7.54 0.67
CA HIS A 15 -27.36 6.81 0.98
C HIS A 15 -27.35 6.22 2.40
N ALA A 16 -26.80 6.96 3.36
CA ALA A 16 -26.81 6.61 4.78
C ALA A 16 -27.22 7.83 5.62
N PRO A 17 -27.68 7.65 6.87
CA PRO A 17 -27.84 8.76 7.80
C PRO A 17 -26.53 9.53 7.96
N SER A 18 -26.61 10.85 8.14
CA SER A 18 -25.42 11.69 8.21
C SER A 18 -24.62 11.42 9.48
N THR A 19 -23.29 11.46 9.37
CA THR A 19 -22.37 11.37 10.52
C THR A 19 -21.87 12.75 10.97
N ILE A 20 -22.20 13.80 10.22
CA ILE A 20 -21.71 15.15 10.41
C ILE A 20 -22.82 16.17 10.15
N HIS A 21 -22.64 17.39 10.65
CA HIS A 21 -23.43 18.53 10.19
C HIS A 21 -22.84 19.07 8.88
N VAL A 22 -23.59 18.96 7.79
CA VAL A 22 -23.19 19.47 6.47
C VAL A 22 -24.41 19.95 5.71
N HIS A 23 -24.26 21.07 4.99
CA HIS A 23 -25.37 21.75 4.32
C HIS A 23 -26.53 22.04 5.29
N GLY A 24 -27.68 21.41 5.08
CA GLY A 24 -28.89 21.56 5.91
C GLY A 24 -29.24 20.33 6.75
N TYR A 25 -28.34 19.36 6.91
CA TYR A 25 -28.61 18.12 7.64
C TYR A 25 -27.65 17.95 8.82
N ASP A 26 -28.18 17.46 9.94
CA ASP A 26 -27.44 17.17 11.16
C ASP A 26 -26.97 15.72 11.23
N ALA A 27 -25.95 15.46 12.06
CA ALA A 27 -25.53 14.12 12.39
C ALA A 27 -26.66 13.35 13.09
N ASP A 28 -26.94 12.13 12.61
CA ASP A 28 -27.85 11.21 13.29
C ASP A 28 -27.10 10.54 14.45
N THR A 29 -27.46 10.93 15.67
CA THR A 29 -26.73 10.53 16.89
C THR A 29 -26.77 9.02 17.12
N GLU A 30 -27.89 8.37 16.83
CA GLU A 30 -28.05 6.93 17.03
C GLU A 30 -27.29 6.14 15.97
N PHE A 31 -27.28 6.63 14.73
CA PHE A 31 -26.45 6.07 13.67
C PHE A 31 -24.97 6.19 14.00
N CYS A 32 -24.51 7.36 14.45
CA CYS A 32 -23.11 7.57 14.85
C CYS A 32 -22.68 6.61 15.96
N ARG A 33 -23.51 6.46 17.00
CA ARG A 33 -23.25 5.51 18.10
C ARG A 33 -23.12 4.07 17.60
N ARG A 34 -24.05 3.62 16.74
CA ARG A 34 -24.00 2.27 16.16
C ARG A 34 -22.81 2.06 15.24
N LEU A 35 -22.44 3.09 14.48
CA LEU A 35 -21.27 3.06 13.59
C LEU A 35 -19.99 2.89 14.40
N GLU A 36 -19.83 3.64 15.49
CA GLU A 36 -18.68 3.52 16.40
C GLU A 36 -18.59 2.10 16.98
N GLU A 37 -19.70 1.56 17.50
CA GLU A 37 -19.77 0.19 18.03
C GLU A 37 -19.40 -0.86 16.97
N ALA A 38 -19.91 -0.70 15.74
CA ALA A 38 -19.62 -1.61 14.64
C ALA A 38 -18.15 -1.58 14.22
N VAL A 39 -17.53 -0.40 14.17
CA VAL A 39 -16.09 -0.24 13.84
C VAL A 39 -15.22 -0.93 14.90
N VAL A 40 -15.54 -0.73 16.18
CA VAL A 40 -14.82 -1.39 17.28
C VAL A 40 -15.01 -2.91 17.26
N SER A 41 -16.24 -3.38 17.00
CA SER A 41 -16.54 -4.81 16.87
C SER A 41 -15.73 -5.44 15.74
N ALA A 42 -15.73 -4.84 14.55
CA ALA A 42 -15.00 -5.36 13.39
C ALA A 42 -13.49 -5.49 13.67
N ALA A 43 -12.88 -4.50 14.32
CA ALA A 43 -11.47 -4.56 14.71
C ALA A 43 -11.20 -5.64 15.78
N THR A 44 -12.13 -5.83 16.72
CA THR A 44 -12.04 -6.86 17.76
C THR A 44 -12.16 -8.26 17.16
N ASP A 45 -13.11 -8.46 16.24
CA ASP A 45 -13.31 -9.72 15.52
C ASP A 45 -12.08 -10.07 14.68
N ALA A 46 -11.50 -9.11 13.96
CA ALA A 46 -10.25 -9.30 13.21
C ALA A 46 -9.08 -9.71 14.14
N ARG A 47 -8.95 -9.07 15.32
CA ARG A 47 -7.93 -9.44 16.30
C ARG A 47 -8.17 -10.84 16.88
N ARG A 48 -9.42 -11.21 17.13
CA ARG A 48 -9.78 -12.54 17.64
C ARG A 48 -9.39 -13.62 16.64
N GLN A 49 -9.70 -13.44 15.35
CA GLN A 49 -9.33 -14.38 14.29
C GLN A 49 -7.81 -14.59 14.17
N LEU A 50 -7.00 -13.58 14.48
CA LEU A 50 -5.54 -13.73 14.58
C LEU A 50 -5.10 -14.57 15.80
N GLY A 51 -5.80 -14.44 16.93
CA GLY A 51 -5.45 -15.10 18.20
C GLY A 51 -6.00 -16.52 18.35
N GLU A 52 -7.08 -16.87 17.63
CA GLU A 52 -7.65 -18.23 17.61
C GLU A 52 -6.80 -19.23 16.80
N ALA A 53 -5.78 -18.76 16.07
CA ALA A 53 -4.81 -19.65 15.44
C ALA A 53 -4.05 -20.46 16.50
N GLN A 54 -4.05 -21.79 16.35
CA GLN A 54 -3.36 -22.68 17.28
C GLN A 54 -1.88 -22.28 17.44
N PRO A 55 -1.32 -22.25 18.66
CA PRO A 55 0.11 -22.02 18.86
C PRO A 55 0.94 -23.00 18.03
N GLY A 56 1.82 -22.47 17.17
CA GLY A 56 2.65 -23.27 16.25
C GLY A 56 1.99 -23.58 14.88
N SER A 57 0.74 -23.16 14.66
CA SER A 57 0.06 -23.22 13.36
C SER A 57 0.32 -21.94 12.55
N ASN A 58 0.42 -22.10 11.23
CA ASN A 58 0.47 -21.00 10.27
C ASN A 58 -0.93 -20.59 9.77
N ALA A 59 -2.02 -21.03 10.40
CA ALA A 59 -3.38 -20.77 9.94
C ALA A 59 -3.77 -19.27 9.88
N ALA A 60 -3.15 -18.43 10.71
CA ALA A 60 -3.31 -16.98 10.67
C ALA A 60 -2.29 -16.26 9.75
N GLU A 61 -1.31 -16.98 9.20
CA GLU A 61 -0.38 -16.40 8.22
C GLU A 61 -1.13 -16.15 6.91
N ALA A 62 -0.75 -15.08 6.21
CA ALA A 62 -1.26 -14.79 4.89
C ALA A 62 -0.16 -14.12 4.05
N GLU A 63 -0.07 -14.52 2.79
CA GLU A 63 0.75 -13.84 1.80
C GLU A 63 0.05 -12.56 1.35
N LEU A 64 0.78 -11.45 1.38
CA LEU A 64 0.36 -10.18 0.80
C LEU A 64 0.60 -10.20 -0.71
N GLY A 65 -0.44 -9.90 -1.47
CA GLY A 65 -0.39 -9.70 -2.91
C GLY A 65 -0.86 -8.32 -3.32
N PHE A 66 -0.37 -7.85 -4.47
CA PHE A 66 -0.77 -6.59 -5.07
C PHE A 66 -0.95 -6.72 -6.57
N ALA A 67 -1.96 -6.01 -7.09
CA ALA A 67 -2.17 -5.81 -8.51
C ALA A 67 -2.67 -4.38 -8.76
N LEU A 68 -2.24 -3.79 -9.87
CA LEU A 68 -2.82 -2.56 -10.39
C LEU A 68 -3.77 -2.92 -11.54
N SER A 69 -5.06 -2.95 -11.24
CA SER A 69 -6.13 -3.04 -12.26
C SER A 69 -6.57 -1.64 -12.67
N GLN A 70 -7.55 -1.53 -13.57
CA GLN A 70 -8.14 -0.27 -14.00
C GLN A 70 -9.64 -0.42 -14.27
N GLU A 71 -10.42 0.63 -14.03
CA GLU A 71 -11.81 0.74 -14.49
C GLU A 71 -12.11 2.17 -14.96
N ALA A 72 -11.79 2.45 -16.22
CA ALA A 72 -11.84 3.80 -16.76
C ALA A 72 -13.26 4.32 -17.07
N THR A 73 -14.27 3.47 -17.02
CA THR A 73 -15.63 3.84 -17.42
C THR A 73 -16.51 4.28 -16.25
N VAL A 74 -16.19 3.85 -15.03
CA VAL A 74 -16.96 4.16 -13.82
C VAL A 74 -16.40 5.42 -13.15
N GLY A 75 -16.48 6.53 -13.87
CA GLY A 75 -15.97 7.82 -13.39
C GLY A 75 -15.51 8.72 -14.51
N SER A 76 -15.62 10.02 -14.28
CA SER A 76 -14.98 11.05 -15.08
C SER A 76 -14.85 12.33 -14.28
N ASN A 77 -13.96 13.24 -14.72
CA ASN A 77 -13.89 14.55 -14.11
C ASN A 77 -15.22 15.28 -14.32
N SER A 78 -15.95 15.45 -13.23
CA SER A 78 -17.30 16.00 -13.18
C SER A 78 -17.33 17.53 -13.23
N ARG A 79 -16.17 18.18 -13.10
CA ARG A 79 -16.02 19.63 -13.16
C ARG A 79 -15.68 20.00 -14.59
N LYS A 80 -16.71 20.23 -15.40
CA LYS A 80 -16.59 20.57 -16.82
C LYS A 80 -16.78 22.08 -16.98
N LEU A 81 -15.91 22.72 -17.77
CA LEU A 81 -16.03 24.11 -18.15
C LEU A 81 -17.09 24.24 -19.25
N LEU A 82 -18.05 25.13 -19.06
CA LEU A 82 -19.11 25.44 -20.02
C LEU A 82 -18.71 26.61 -20.93
N LYS A 83 -19.37 26.74 -22.09
CA LYS A 83 -19.10 27.81 -23.06
C LYS A 83 -19.28 29.22 -22.50
N ASP A 84 -20.12 29.38 -21.50
CA ASP A 84 -20.38 30.67 -20.85
C ASP A 84 -19.44 30.96 -19.65
N GLY A 85 -18.43 30.10 -19.44
CA GLY A 85 -17.42 30.23 -18.40
C GLY A 85 -17.80 29.59 -17.05
N CYS A 86 -19.02 29.11 -16.86
CA CYS A 86 -19.42 28.43 -15.62
C CYS A 86 -18.83 27.00 -15.53
N LEU A 87 -18.73 26.45 -14.32
CA LEU A 87 -18.41 25.04 -14.10
C LEU A 87 -19.67 24.24 -13.76
N THR A 88 -19.75 23.00 -14.25
CA THR A 88 -20.88 22.11 -14.00
C THR A 88 -21.00 21.72 -12.51
N TRP A 89 -22.23 21.85 -12.00
CA TRP A 89 -22.72 21.22 -10.77
C TRP A 89 -23.96 20.36 -11.05
N MET A 90 -24.88 20.87 -11.88
CA MET A 90 -26.02 20.14 -12.43
C MET A 90 -25.63 19.36 -13.70
N ALA A 91 -26.54 18.54 -14.22
CA ALA A 91 -26.37 17.89 -15.52
C ALA A 91 -26.48 18.91 -16.66
N HIS A 92 -25.60 18.81 -17.65
CA HIS A 92 -25.58 19.66 -18.84
C HIS A 92 -25.41 18.81 -20.10
N PRO A 93 -25.97 19.23 -21.25
CA PRO A 93 -25.72 18.55 -22.51
C PRO A 93 -24.25 18.70 -22.93
N ASP A 94 -23.67 17.64 -23.50
CA ASP A 94 -22.27 17.64 -23.94
C ASP A 94 -21.96 18.74 -24.98
N SER A 95 -22.97 19.20 -25.72
CA SER A 95 -22.82 20.31 -26.67
C SER A 95 -22.43 21.63 -26.02
N GLU A 96 -22.70 21.83 -24.73
CA GLU A 96 -22.35 23.04 -23.97
C GLU A 96 -21.02 22.93 -23.23
N VAL A 97 -20.44 21.74 -23.18
CA VAL A 97 -19.17 21.47 -22.50
C VAL A 97 -18.00 21.82 -23.41
N VAL A 98 -17.07 22.61 -22.88
CA VAL A 98 -15.79 22.93 -23.54
C VAL A 98 -14.77 21.83 -23.26
N ARG A 99 -14.54 21.51 -21.97
CA ARG A 99 -13.58 20.49 -21.51
C ARG A 99 -13.74 20.18 -20.01
N PRO A 100 -13.27 19.03 -19.52
CA PRO A 100 -13.01 18.84 -18.10
C PRO A 100 -11.93 19.80 -17.58
N THR A 101 -11.99 20.12 -16.28
CA THR A 101 -11.04 21.02 -15.63
C THR A 101 -9.85 20.31 -15.01
N GLY A 102 -9.93 19.00 -14.83
CA GLY A 102 -8.83 18.19 -14.29
C GLY A 102 -8.88 16.74 -14.76
N PRO A 103 -7.92 15.92 -14.31
CA PRO A 103 -7.86 14.51 -14.68
C PRO A 103 -8.92 13.69 -13.96
N PHE A 104 -9.09 12.47 -14.44
CA PHE A 104 -9.69 11.34 -13.74
C PHE A 104 -8.62 10.24 -13.67
N ASP A 105 -8.53 9.59 -12.51
CA ASP A 105 -7.61 8.50 -12.26
C ASP A 105 -8.39 7.17 -12.30
N PRO A 106 -8.26 6.38 -13.39
CA PRO A 106 -9.00 5.13 -13.58
C PRO A 106 -8.33 3.93 -12.91
N ASP A 107 -7.16 4.12 -12.29
CA ASP A 107 -6.45 3.03 -11.65
C ASP A 107 -7.28 2.45 -10.51
N LEU A 108 -7.31 1.12 -10.45
CA LEU A 108 -7.98 0.33 -9.44
C LEU A 108 -6.95 -0.60 -8.76
N PRO A 109 -6.20 -0.08 -7.78
CA PRO A 109 -5.27 -0.89 -6.99
C PRO A 109 -6.04 -1.92 -6.16
N VAL A 110 -5.54 -3.15 -6.15
CA VAL A 110 -6.06 -4.25 -5.33
C VAL A 110 -4.91 -4.80 -4.48
N VAL A 111 -5.13 -4.85 -3.17
CA VAL A 111 -4.25 -5.50 -2.19
C VAL A 111 -5.03 -6.67 -1.61
N ALA A 112 -4.52 -7.89 -1.72
CA ALA A 112 -5.22 -9.06 -1.17
C ALA A 112 -4.31 -9.92 -0.31
N PHE A 113 -4.93 -10.69 0.58
CA PHE A 113 -4.26 -11.55 1.53
C PHE A 113 -4.71 -12.98 1.29
N ARG A 114 -3.77 -13.90 1.05
CA ARG A 114 -4.06 -15.31 0.78
C ARG A 114 -3.44 -16.20 1.86
N ARG A 115 -4.26 -17.04 2.50
CA ARG A 115 -3.81 -18.01 3.50
C ARG A 115 -3.00 -19.14 2.85
N PRO A 116 -2.17 -19.89 3.61
CA PRO A 116 -1.41 -21.04 3.11
C PRO A 116 -2.26 -22.10 2.38
N GLY A 117 -3.53 -22.26 2.77
CA GLY A 117 -4.47 -23.18 2.11
C GLY A 117 -5.03 -22.69 0.76
N GLY A 118 -4.63 -21.50 0.29
CA GLY A 118 -5.10 -20.89 -0.95
C GLY A 118 -6.37 -20.04 -0.79
N GLU A 119 -7.05 -20.12 0.35
CA GLU A 119 -8.23 -19.30 0.66
C GLU A 119 -7.88 -17.82 0.85
N TRP A 120 -8.83 -16.95 0.51
CA TRP A 120 -8.71 -15.53 0.76
C TRP A 120 -8.88 -15.22 2.26
N ALA A 121 -8.00 -14.39 2.80
CA ALA A 121 -8.16 -13.78 4.12
C ALA A 121 -8.89 -12.43 4.05
N GLY A 122 -8.82 -11.76 2.90
CA GLY A 122 -9.53 -10.52 2.61
C GLY A 122 -8.82 -9.71 1.52
N ALA A 123 -9.44 -8.63 1.08
CA ALA A 123 -8.86 -7.71 0.12
C ALA A 123 -9.27 -6.25 0.38
N LEU A 124 -8.40 -5.33 -0.04
CA LEU A 124 -8.63 -3.91 -0.11
C LEU A 124 -8.60 -3.52 -1.59
N PHE A 125 -9.49 -2.63 -2.01
CA PHE A 125 -9.42 -2.04 -3.34
C PHE A 125 -9.69 -0.55 -3.30
N ASN A 126 -9.10 0.19 -4.24
CA ASN A 126 -9.20 1.65 -4.30
C ASN A 126 -9.70 2.10 -5.67
N HIS A 127 -10.47 3.20 -5.71
CA HIS A 127 -10.86 3.84 -6.96
C HIS A 127 -11.27 5.31 -6.73
N SER A 128 -11.00 6.17 -7.70
CA SER A 128 -11.07 7.64 -7.53
C SER A 128 -12.39 8.25 -8.04
N THR A 129 -13.54 7.66 -7.71
CA THR A 129 -14.89 8.17 -8.09
C THR A 129 -15.81 8.30 -6.86
N HIS A 130 -16.62 9.36 -6.81
CA HIS A 130 -17.66 9.52 -5.79
C HIS A 130 -18.61 8.31 -5.72
N ASN A 131 -18.90 7.84 -4.50
CA ASN A 131 -19.78 6.69 -4.24
C ASN A 131 -21.25 7.12 -4.01
N ILE A 132 -21.78 7.97 -4.88
CA ILE A 132 -23.13 8.53 -4.73
C ILE A 132 -24.20 7.55 -5.20
N GLY A 133 -23.90 6.63 -6.10
CA GLY A 133 -24.90 5.84 -6.80
C GLY A 133 -25.68 4.84 -5.94
N PRO A 134 -27.01 4.97 -5.77
CA PRO A 134 -27.82 4.00 -5.04
C PRO A 134 -28.06 2.74 -5.87
N CYS A 135 -27.82 1.58 -5.26
CA CYS A 135 -28.33 0.32 -5.78
C CYS A 135 -29.67 -0.02 -5.11
N GLY A 136 -30.74 0.68 -5.48
CA GLY A 136 -32.11 0.45 -4.98
C GLY A 136 -32.66 1.56 -4.07
N ALA A 137 -33.83 1.32 -3.49
CA ALA A 137 -34.49 2.28 -2.59
C ALA A 137 -34.00 2.15 -1.14
N GLY A 138 -33.78 3.28 -0.46
CA GLY A 138 -33.43 3.33 0.97
C GLY A 138 -31.93 3.44 1.24
N ARG A 139 -31.50 2.85 2.37
CA ARG A 139 -30.09 2.90 2.80
C ARG A 139 -29.23 1.98 1.93
N SER A 140 -28.09 2.48 1.48
CA SER A 140 -27.20 1.74 0.58
C SER A 140 -25.73 2.06 0.88
N PRO A 141 -24.81 1.09 0.77
CA PRO A 141 -23.37 1.35 0.85
C PRO A 141 -22.80 1.87 -0.49
N GLY A 142 -23.66 2.20 -1.45
CA GLY A 142 -23.31 2.63 -2.80
C GLY A 142 -22.80 1.48 -3.67
N PHE A 143 -22.56 1.73 -4.96
CA PHE A 143 -22.16 0.69 -5.91
C PHE A 143 -20.82 0.02 -5.53
N TYR A 144 -19.89 0.72 -4.88
CA TYR A 144 -18.65 0.12 -4.36
C TYR A 144 -18.92 -0.86 -3.22
N GLY A 145 -19.77 -0.49 -2.26
CA GLY A 145 -20.09 -1.35 -1.13
C GLY A 145 -20.89 -2.58 -1.55
N ILE A 146 -21.76 -2.45 -2.54
CA ILE A 146 -22.47 -3.61 -3.12
C ILE A 146 -21.50 -4.51 -3.90
N ALA A 147 -20.55 -3.94 -4.65
CA ALA A 147 -19.52 -4.73 -5.32
C ALA A 147 -18.65 -5.50 -4.30
N ALA A 148 -18.26 -4.85 -3.20
CA ALA A 148 -17.56 -5.48 -2.09
C ALA A 148 -18.36 -6.66 -1.52
N GLN A 149 -19.62 -6.44 -1.09
CA GLN A 149 -20.46 -7.49 -0.52
C GLN A 149 -20.71 -8.68 -1.48
N ALA A 150 -20.80 -8.41 -2.78
CA ALA A 150 -20.93 -9.45 -3.79
C ALA A 150 -19.66 -10.32 -3.86
N LEU A 151 -18.47 -9.69 -3.86
CA LEU A 151 -17.19 -10.39 -3.82
C LEU A 151 -16.97 -11.13 -2.49
N GLU A 152 -17.42 -10.57 -1.36
CA GLU A 152 -17.39 -11.25 -0.06
C GLU A 152 -18.19 -12.56 -0.09
N THR A 153 -19.38 -12.52 -0.68
CA THR A 153 -20.24 -13.70 -0.85
C THR A 153 -19.62 -14.71 -1.81
N GLU A 154 -19.04 -14.26 -2.91
CA GLU A 154 -18.44 -15.12 -3.96
C GLU A 154 -17.13 -15.77 -3.50
N LEU A 155 -16.27 -15.04 -2.78
CA LEU A 155 -14.89 -15.42 -2.48
C LEU A 155 -14.65 -15.80 -1.02
N GLY A 156 -15.66 -15.66 -0.15
CA GLY A 156 -15.63 -16.14 1.24
C GLY A 156 -14.70 -15.35 2.17
N ALA A 157 -14.40 -14.09 1.85
CA ALA A 157 -13.50 -13.24 2.62
C ALA A 157 -13.92 -11.76 2.54
N PRO A 158 -13.59 -10.90 3.52
CA PRO A 158 -13.97 -9.49 3.52
C PRO A 158 -13.30 -8.70 2.37
N PHE A 159 -14.06 -7.78 1.75
CA PHE A 159 -13.58 -6.86 0.71
C PHE A 159 -13.86 -5.42 1.14
N LEU A 160 -12.81 -4.59 1.21
CA LEU A 160 -12.93 -3.21 1.69
C LEU A 160 -12.63 -2.22 0.56
N PHE A 161 -13.59 -1.33 0.31
CA PHE A 161 -13.38 -0.18 -0.57
C PHE A 161 -12.70 0.96 0.18
N LEU A 162 -11.60 1.46 -0.38
CA LEU A 162 -10.90 2.65 0.06
C LEU A 162 -11.09 3.74 -0.99
N PRO A 163 -11.69 4.91 -0.68
CA PRO A 163 -11.87 5.96 -1.67
C PRO A 163 -10.54 6.54 -2.16
N GLY A 164 -10.40 6.79 -3.45
CA GLY A 164 -9.22 7.44 -4.04
C GLY A 164 -9.21 8.96 -3.88
N ALA A 165 -8.53 9.66 -4.81
CA ALA A 165 -8.59 11.12 -4.91
C ALA A 165 -9.81 11.53 -5.76
N PHE A 166 -11.00 11.35 -5.20
CA PHE A 166 -12.27 11.40 -5.92
C PHE A 166 -12.94 12.79 -5.95
N GLY A 167 -12.38 13.81 -5.29
CA GLY A 167 -13.07 15.08 -5.00
C GLY A 167 -13.54 15.87 -6.23
N SER A 168 -13.05 15.55 -7.42
CA SER A 168 -13.48 16.15 -8.69
C SER A 168 -14.18 15.16 -9.64
N THR A 169 -14.44 13.92 -9.21
CA THR A 169 -14.82 12.81 -10.09
C THR A 169 -16.15 12.20 -9.71
N HIS A 170 -17.06 12.03 -10.68
CA HIS A 170 -18.35 11.36 -10.48
C HIS A 170 -18.59 10.31 -11.57
N ASN A 171 -19.40 9.31 -11.25
CA ASN A 171 -19.99 8.43 -12.24
C ASN A 171 -21.20 9.14 -12.88
N GLN A 172 -21.05 9.64 -14.11
CA GLN A 172 -22.10 10.43 -14.79
C GLN A 172 -22.85 9.65 -15.87
N THR A 173 -22.28 8.55 -16.36
CA THR A 173 -22.74 7.89 -17.60
C THR A 173 -23.11 6.43 -17.41
N VAL A 174 -22.49 5.73 -16.45
CA VAL A 174 -22.73 4.30 -16.23
C VAL A 174 -23.82 4.14 -15.17
N PRO A 175 -24.91 3.42 -15.42
CA PRO A 175 -25.90 3.11 -14.39
C PRO A 175 -25.26 2.38 -13.19
N ASP A 176 -25.69 2.65 -11.96
CA ASP A 176 -25.03 2.10 -10.77
C ASP A 176 -25.03 0.56 -10.68
N VAL A 177 -26.10 -0.06 -11.20
CA VAL A 177 -26.22 -1.53 -11.32
C VAL A 177 -25.19 -2.10 -12.29
N GLU A 178 -24.76 -1.33 -13.29
CA GLU A 178 -23.70 -1.72 -14.20
C GLU A 178 -22.33 -1.36 -13.63
N ALA A 179 -22.20 -0.20 -12.99
CA ALA A 179 -20.98 0.25 -12.32
C ALA A 179 -20.49 -0.78 -11.30
N LYS A 180 -21.38 -1.33 -10.45
CA LYS A 180 -20.99 -2.39 -9.50
C LYS A 180 -20.41 -3.63 -10.20
N VAL A 181 -20.95 -4.01 -11.36
CA VAL A 181 -20.52 -5.20 -12.11
C VAL A 181 -19.14 -4.95 -12.72
N ARG A 182 -18.95 -3.78 -13.33
CA ARG A 182 -17.67 -3.37 -13.92
C ARG A 182 -16.56 -3.28 -12.85
N ILE A 183 -16.84 -2.66 -11.71
CA ILE A 183 -15.91 -2.62 -10.57
C ILE A 183 -15.56 -4.03 -10.06
N ALA A 184 -16.56 -4.90 -9.85
CA ALA A 184 -16.30 -6.27 -9.41
C ALA A 184 -15.47 -7.06 -10.42
N ALA A 185 -15.70 -6.87 -11.72
CA ALA A 185 -14.92 -7.48 -12.79
C ALA A 185 -13.47 -6.99 -12.79
N ALA A 186 -13.24 -5.68 -12.67
CA ALA A 186 -11.90 -5.10 -12.61
C ALA A 186 -11.12 -5.56 -11.36
N ILE A 187 -11.79 -5.74 -10.22
CA ILE A 187 -11.17 -6.33 -9.02
C ILE A 187 -10.76 -7.77 -9.30
N LYS A 188 -11.63 -8.58 -9.91
CA LYS A 188 -11.33 -9.98 -10.25
C LYS A 188 -10.18 -10.11 -11.24
N GLU A 189 -10.11 -9.27 -12.26
CA GLU A 189 -8.95 -9.19 -13.16
C GLU A 189 -7.65 -8.88 -12.38
N GLY A 190 -7.71 -7.96 -11.41
CA GLY A 190 -6.61 -7.67 -10.51
C GLY A 190 -6.18 -8.89 -9.69
N LEU A 191 -7.12 -9.64 -9.12
CA LEU A 191 -6.84 -10.86 -8.35
C LEU A 191 -6.21 -11.96 -9.22
N GLU A 192 -6.65 -12.11 -10.47
CA GLU A 192 -6.11 -13.11 -11.42
C GLU A 192 -4.65 -12.85 -11.80
N ARG A 193 -4.25 -11.59 -11.89
CA ARG A 193 -2.88 -11.17 -12.29
C ARG A 193 -1.98 -10.82 -11.10
N MET A 194 -2.47 -11.05 -9.89
CA MET A 194 -1.82 -10.59 -8.67
C MET A 194 -0.47 -11.27 -8.44
N GLU A 195 0.52 -10.45 -8.11
CA GLU A 195 1.82 -10.93 -7.64
C GLU A 195 1.79 -11.02 -6.11
N PHE A 196 2.09 -12.21 -5.58
CA PHE A 196 2.17 -12.47 -4.14
C PHE A 196 3.62 -12.48 -3.66
N GLY A 197 3.78 -12.28 -2.35
CA GLY A 197 5.11 -12.27 -1.71
C GLY A 197 5.74 -10.88 -1.70
N LEU A 198 4.92 -9.82 -1.64
CA LEU A 198 5.40 -8.46 -1.42
C LEU A 198 6.22 -8.42 -0.12
N ALA A 199 7.52 -8.19 -0.28
CA ALA A 199 8.47 -8.14 0.82
C ALA A 199 8.49 -6.74 1.46
N GLY A 200 8.75 -6.72 2.77
CA GLY A 200 9.04 -5.49 3.52
C GLY A 200 8.12 -5.28 4.71
N PRO A 201 8.41 -4.26 5.52
CA PRO A 201 7.71 -4.05 6.77
C PRO A 201 6.30 -3.47 6.54
N VAL A 202 5.45 -3.63 7.55
CA VAL A 202 4.30 -2.76 7.75
C VAL A 202 4.75 -1.61 8.64
N ARG A 203 4.69 -0.38 8.15
CA ARG A 203 5.01 0.84 8.93
C ARG A 203 3.96 1.90 8.72
N CYS A 204 3.64 2.61 9.80
CA CYS A 204 2.70 3.71 9.77
C CYS A 204 3.37 4.96 10.33
N LEU A 205 3.17 6.10 9.67
CA LEU A 205 3.42 7.42 10.27
C LEU A 205 2.11 8.19 10.25
N LYS A 206 1.78 8.81 11.37
CA LYS A 206 0.61 9.67 11.51
C LYS A 206 1.07 11.02 12.04
N GLN A 207 0.70 12.08 11.34
CA GLN A 207 1.16 13.43 11.60
C GLN A 207 -0.03 14.36 11.73
N ARG A 208 0.01 15.22 12.76
CA ARG A 208 -0.96 16.29 12.93
C ARG A 208 -0.72 17.35 11.85
N PHE A 209 -1.76 17.69 11.10
CA PHE A 209 -1.70 18.70 10.03
C PHE A 209 -2.54 19.93 10.39
N GLU A 210 -1.92 21.11 10.31
CA GLU A 210 -2.61 22.38 10.57
C GLU A 210 -3.09 23.03 9.27
N TYR A 211 -4.38 23.36 9.24
CA TYR A 211 -5.03 24.08 8.15
C TYR A 211 -5.81 25.28 8.68
N ARG A 212 -6.24 26.16 7.79
CA ARG A 212 -7.04 27.34 8.15
C ARG A 212 -8.38 27.34 7.45
N VAL A 213 -9.40 27.86 8.13
CA VAL A 213 -10.63 28.29 7.47
C VAL A 213 -10.29 29.50 6.61
N ARG A 214 -10.70 29.48 5.35
CA ARG A 214 -10.37 30.54 4.39
C ARG A 214 -10.97 31.88 4.79
N HIS A 215 -10.31 32.95 4.38
CA HIS A 215 -10.97 34.23 4.22
C HIS A 215 -11.79 34.19 2.93
N PHE A 216 -12.99 34.75 2.96
CA PHE A 216 -13.89 34.82 1.81
C PHE A 216 -14.65 36.14 1.81
N ASP A 217 -15.01 36.60 0.62
CA ASP A 217 -15.86 37.77 0.39
C ASP A 217 -17.31 37.28 0.29
N GLU A 218 -18.20 37.81 1.14
CA GLU A 218 -19.59 37.35 1.18
C GLU A 218 -20.34 37.70 -0.10
N ASP A 219 -20.15 38.93 -0.62
CA ASP A 219 -20.89 39.42 -1.77
C ASP A 219 -20.45 38.67 -3.04
N ALA A 220 -19.15 38.38 -3.15
CA ALA A 220 -18.62 37.59 -4.27
C ALA A 220 -19.13 36.13 -4.26
N GLU A 221 -19.14 35.49 -3.08
CA GLU A 221 -19.63 34.11 -2.93
C GLU A 221 -21.15 34.01 -3.17
N GLU A 222 -21.92 34.96 -2.64
CA GLU A 222 -23.38 35.05 -2.88
C GLU A 222 -23.67 35.24 -4.38
N ALA A 223 -22.97 36.17 -5.04
CA ALA A 223 -23.13 36.42 -6.47
C ALA A 223 -22.82 35.18 -7.32
N ALA A 224 -21.74 34.46 -6.99
CA ALA A 224 -21.33 33.24 -7.70
C ALA A 224 -22.39 32.14 -7.61
N VAL A 225 -22.87 31.83 -6.40
CA VAL A 225 -23.90 30.79 -6.19
C VAL A 225 -25.23 31.21 -6.82
N ARG A 226 -25.67 32.45 -6.59
CA ARG A 226 -26.96 32.95 -7.11
C ARG A 226 -26.99 32.98 -8.63
N THR A 227 -25.90 33.40 -9.27
CA THR A 227 -25.80 33.43 -10.73
C THR A 227 -25.87 32.02 -11.32
N TYR A 228 -25.19 31.05 -10.70
CA TYR A 228 -25.29 29.66 -11.16
C TYR A 228 -26.70 29.10 -10.98
N CYS A 229 -27.29 29.24 -9.78
CA CYS A 229 -28.63 28.74 -9.49
C CYS A 229 -29.69 29.35 -10.41
N ALA A 230 -29.63 30.65 -10.68
CA ALA A 230 -30.56 31.33 -11.58
C ALA A 230 -30.50 30.83 -13.04
N ARG A 231 -29.35 30.27 -13.47
CA ARG A 231 -29.17 29.76 -14.83
C ARG A 231 -29.56 28.29 -14.99
N TYR A 232 -29.24 27.45 -14.01
CA TYR A 232 -29.22 25.99 -14.21
C TYR A 232 -30.02 25.18 -13.21
N VAL A 233 -30.48 25.81 -12.14
CA VAL A 233 -31.36 25.14 -11.17
C VAL A 233 -32.80 25.51 -11.48
N GLN A 234 -33.72 24.57 -11.27
CA GLN A 234 -35.15 24.84 -11.45
C GLN A 234 -35.57 26.02 -10.58
N PRO A 235 -36.37 26.98 -11.12
CA PRO A 235 -36.70 28.22 -10.42
C PRO A 235 -37.26 28.02 -9.00
N GLU A 236 -38.06 26.96 -8.80
CA GLU A 236 -38.71 26.64 -7.54
C GLU A 236 -37.72 26.16 -6.47
N ALA A 237 -36.56 25.64 -6.88
CA ALA A 237 -35.53 25.13 -5.98
C ALA A 237 -34.35 26.09 -5.82
N ALA A 238 -34.15 27.03 -6.75
CA ALA A 238 -32.96 27.89 -6.81
C ALA A 238 -32.68 28.63 -5.50
N GLU A 239 -33.68 29.29 -4.91
CA GLU A 239 -33.48 30.05 -3.66
C GLU A 239 -33.15 29.13 -2.47
N SER A 240 -33.71 27.91 -2.43
CA SER A 240 -33.39 26.94 -1.37
C SER A 240 -31.91 26.57 -1.39
N TYR A 241 -31.33 26.32 -2.58
CA TYR A 241 -29.89 26.06 -2.68
C TYR A 241 -29.07 27.29 -2.29
N VAL A 242 -29.43 28.49 -2.76
CA VAL A 242 -28.72 29.73 -2.40
C VAL A 242 -28.74 29.93 -0.88
N GLU A 243 -29.88 29.71 -0.23
CA GLU A 243 -30.04 29.84 1.22
C GLU A 243 -29.16 28.85 2.01
N VAL A 244 -29.03 27.59 1.55
CA VAL A 244 -28.10 26.62 2.18
C VAL A 244 -26.65 27.15 2.21
N PHE A 245 -26.20 27.74 1.10
CA PHE A 245 -24.88 28.34 1.01
C PHE A 245 -24.75 29.59 1.88
N ARG A 246 -25.79 30.44 1.91
CA ARG A 246 -25.86 31.64 2.76
C ARG A 246 -25.77 31.29 4.25
N GLN A 247 -26.51 30.28 4.70
CA GLN A 247 -26.46 29.77 6.07
C GLN A 247 -25.08 29.19 6.41
N SER A 248 -24.51 28.40 5.51
CA SER A 248 -23.16 27.84 5.67
C SER A 248 -22.13 28.95 5.87
N ARG A 249 -22.14 29.99 5.03
CA ARG A 249 -21.23 31.12 5.13
C ARG A 249 -21.45 31.95 6.39
N ARG A 250 -22.70 32.16 6.82
CA ARG A 250 -23.02 32.82 8.10
C ARG A 250 -22.38 32.09 9.28
N GLY A 251 -22.43 30.75 9.28
CA GLY A 251 -21.78 29.93 10.32
C GLY A 251 -20.25 29.93 10.25
N LEU A 252 -19.67 30.12 9.07
CA LEU A 252 -18.23 30.19 8.83
C LEU A 252 -17.63 31.60 9.02
N ALA A 253 -18.42 32.66 8.88
CA ALA A 253 -17.98 34.05 9.00
C ALA A 253 -17.21 34.34 10.30
N PRO A 254 -17.69 33.94 11.50
CA PRO A 254 -16.93 34.17 12.74
C PRO A 254 -15.66 33.29 12.86
N LYS A 255 -15.50 32.31 11.97
CA LYS A 255 -14.40 31.35 11.96
C LYS A 255 -13.34 31.65 10.89
N ARG A 256 -13.48 32.75 10.13
CA ARG A 256 -12.51 33.13 9.08
C ARG A 256 -11.09 33.25 9.66
N GLY A 257 -10.12 32.58 9.02
CA GLY A 257 -8.72 32.57 9.45
C GLY A 257 -8.42 31.67 10.66
N GLU A 258 -9.44 31.06 11.28
CA GLU A 258 -9.30 30.10 12.38
C GLU A 258 -8.36 28.96 11.95
N THR A 259 -7.38 28.65 12.80
CA THR A 259 -6.49 27.50 12.59
C THR A 259 -7.13 26.26 13.20
N ARG A 260 -7.19 25.17 12.43
CA ARG A 260 -7.71 23.87 12.84
C ARG A 260 -6.67 22.79 12.59
N CYS A 261 -6.85 21.66 13.25
CA CYS A 261 -5.96 20.51 13.14
C CYS A 261 -6.73 19.32 12.57
N THR A 262 -6.02 18.49 11.83
CA THR A 262 -6.50 17.19 11.32
C THR A 262 -5.31 16.23 11.26
N TRP A 263 -5.48 15.07 10.61
CA TRP A 263 -4.46 14.03 10.51
C TRP A 263 -4.13 13.69 9.07
N LEU A 264 -2.83 13.67 8.75
CA LEU A 264 -2.29 12.96 7.60
C LEU A 264 -1.68 11.66 8.09
N GLN A 265 -1.83 10.59 7.31
CA GLN A 265 -1.26 9.29 7.67
C GLN A 265 -0.73 8.60 6.44
N VAL A 266 0.43 7.99 6.54
CA VAL A 266 1.00 7.15 5.50
C VAL A 266 1.24 5.76 6.05
N ILE A 267 0.92 4.74 5.24
CA ILE A 267 1.11 3.33 5.59
C ILE A 267 1.92 2.68 4.49
N ARG A 268 3.09 2.13 4.82
CA ARG A 268 3.86 1.25 3.96
C ARG A 268 3.45 -0.19 4.22
N LEU A 269 3.11 -0.90 3.16
CA LEU A 269 2.82 -2.34 3.10
C LEU A 269 3.78 -2.95 2.08
N GLY A 270 4.99 -3.32 2.53
CA GLY A 270 6.05 -3.79 1.64
C GLY A 270 6.53 -2.69 0.68
N GLU A 271 6.26 -2.85 -0.61
CA GLU A 271 6.56 -1.86 -1.66
C GLU A 271 5.37 -0.95 -2.01
N VAL A 272 4.20 -1.19 -1.41
CA VAL A 272 2.99 -0.37 -1.59
C VAL A 272 2.89 0.66 -0.48
N ALA A 273 2.46 1.87 -0.82
CA ALA A 273 2.18 2.93 0.13
C ALA A 273 0.74 3.45 -0.01
N LEU A 274 0.07 3.65 1.13
CA LEU A 274 -1.23 4.27 1.23
C LEU A 274 -1.07 5.66 1.87
N VAL A 275 -1.78 6.66 1.35
CA VAL A 275 -1.77 8.03 1.86
C VAL A 275 -3.18 8.42 2.28
N GLY A 276 -3.44 8.36 3.59
CA GLY A 276 -4.69 8.81 4.20
C GLY A 276 -4.78 10.34 4.22
N VAL A 277 -5.81 10.86 3.56
CA VAL A 277 -6.11 12.29 3.45
C VAL A 277 -7.50 12.58 4.04
N PRO A 278 -7.63 13.61 4.92
CA PRO A 278 -8.86 13.88 5.67
C PRO A 278 -9.90 14.69 4.89
N GLY A 279 -10.20 14.33 3.64
CA GLY A 279 -11.16 15.07 2.84
C GLY A 279 -11.28 14.58 1.40
N GLU A 280 -11.94 15.38 0.57
CA GLU A 280 -12.24 15.06 -0.82
C GLU A 280 -11.20 15.70 -1.75
N MET A 281 -10.04 15.05 -1.86
CA MET A 281 -8.91 15.51 -2.66
C MET A 281 -9.17 15.43 -4.16
N PHE A 282 -8.84 16.50 -4.88
CA PHE A 282 -8.90 16.53 -6.34
C PHE A 282 -7.89 15.56 -6.96
N GLY A 283 -8.29 14.93 -8.06
CA GLY A 283 -7.48 13.91 -8.73
C GLY A 283 -6.09 14.39 -9.15
N ALA A 284 -5.95 15.67 -9.51
CA ALA A 284 -4.65 16.26 -9.86
C ALA A 284 -3.62 16.18 -8.72
N LEU A 285 -4.04 16.50 -7.48
CA LEU A 285 -3.19 16.41 -6.29
C LEU A 285 -2.88 14.96 -5.93
N GLY A 286 -3.87 14.06 -6.05
CA GLY A 286 -3.65 12.64 -5.82
C GLY A 286 -2.61 12.06 -6.78
N LEU A 287 -2.71 12.37 -8.07
CA LEU A 287 -1.73 11.96 -9.09
C LEU A 287 -0.35 12.59 -8.86
N GLU A 288 -0.29 13.81 -8.32
CA GLU A 288 0.98 14.44 -7.95
C GLU A 288 1.70 13.68 -6.84
N ILE A 289 0.98 13.25 -5.79
CA ILE A 289 1.53 12.39 -4.72
C ILE A 289 2.08 11.11 -5.33
N ARG A 290 1.32 10.44 -6.22
CA ARG A 290 1.79 9.19 -6.86
C ARG A 290 3.07 9.40 -7.66
N ARG A 291 3.11 10.45 -8.50
CA ARG A 291 4.24 10.73 -9.39
C ARG A 291 5.53 11.06 -8.65
N ARG A 292 5.42 11.68 -7.47
CA ARG A 292 6.58 12.14 -6.67
C ARG A 292 6.95 11.18 -5.55
N SER A 293 6.18 10.12 -5.34
CA SER A 293 6.41 9.16 -4.26
C SER A 293 7.71 8.37 -4.47
N PRO A 294 8.45 8.06 -3.40
CA PRO A 294 9.58 7.12 -3.45
C PRO A 294 9.15 5.65 -3.59
N PHE A 295 7.86 5.35 -3.40
CA PHE A 295 7.32 3.99 -3.56
C PHE A 295 6.74 3.77 -4.95
N ARG A 296 7.07 2.63 -5.56
CA ARG A 296 6.57 2.24 -6.89
C ARG A 296 5.06 2.30 -7.00
N HIS A 297 4.36 1.88 -5.94
CA HIS A 297 2.92 1.84 -5.87
C HIS A 297 2.45 2.69 -4.70
N THR A 298 1.81 3.83 -5.00
CA THR A 298 1.32 4.78 -3.98
C THR A 298 -0.10 5.18 -4.32
N PHE A 299 -1.02 5.10 -3.35
CA PHE A 299 -2.43 5.42 -3.59
C PHE A 299 -3.02 6.26 -2.46
N VAL A 300 -3.91 7.17 -2.81
CA VAL A 300 -4.61 8.03 -1.86
C VAL A 300 -5.81 7.29 -1.28
N VAL A 301 -6.00 7.42 0.03
CA VAL A 301 -7.21 7.03 0.75
C VAL A 301 -7.88 8.31 1.23
N GLY A 302 -8.91 8.76 0.52
CA GLY A 302 -9.72 9.91 0.90
C GLY A 302 -10.59 9.62 2.13
N LEU A 303 -11.11 10.69 2.75
CA LEU A 303 -11.94 10.60 3.95
C LEU A 303 -11.26 9.84 5.11
N ALA A 304 -9.94 9.88 5.19
CA ALA A 304 -9.18 9.14 6.20
C ALA A 304 -9.01 9.97 7.47
N ASN A 305 -9.36 9.37 8.60
CA ASN A 305 -9.31 9.84 9.99
C ASN A 305 -10.19 11.05 10.32
N ASP A 306 -10.59 11.84 9.34
CA ASP A 306 -11.36 13.07 9.50
C ASP A 306 -11.97 13.49 8.14
N TRP A 307 -12.86 14.48 8.13
CA TRP A 307 -13.38 15.12 6.93
C TRP A 307 -13.39 16.63 7.10
N ILE A 308 -12.58 17.32 6.29
CA ILE A 308 -12.46 18.78 6.29
C ILE A 308 -13.05 19.43 5.03
N GLY A 309 -13.88 18.69 4.29
CA GLY A 309 -14.48 19.11 3.03
C GLY A 309 -13.62 18.82 1.80
N TYR A 310 -13.91 19.54 0.72
CA TYR A 310 -13.16 19.47 -0.53
C TYR A 310 -11.74 20.03 -0.40
N LEU A 311 -10.81 19.34 -1.05
CA LEU A 311 -9.39 19.68 -1.13
C LEU A 311 -9.02 19.92 -2.61
N PRO A 312 -9.43 21.07 -3.17
CA PRO A 312 -9.06 21.47 -4.52
C PRO A 312 -7.59 21.89 -4.63
N ASP A 313 -7.05 21.82 -5.85
CA ASP A 313 -5.81 22.49 -6.21
C ASP A 313 -6.03 24.00 -6.42
N ARG A 314 -4.95 24.78 -6.60
CA ARG A 314 -5.04 26.23 -6.76
C ARG A 314 -5.83 26.62 -8.00
N ALA A 315 -5.60 25.92 -9.11
CA ALA A 315 -6.37 26.13 -10.33
C ALA A 315 -7.86 25.82 -10.12
N GLY A 316 -8.19 24.73 -9.43
CA GLY A 316 -9.56 24.41 -9.04
C GLY A 316 -10.22 25.50 -8.19
N MET A 317 -9.51 26.01 -7.17
CA MET A 317 -9.99 27.11 -6.32
C MET A 317 -10.26 28.38 -7.10
N GLN A 318 -9.34 28.78 -7.98
CA GLN A 318 -9.47 29.99 -8.80
C GLN A 318 -10.64 29.89 -9.79
N LEU A 319 -10.93 28.70 -10.30
CA LEU A 319 -12.06 28.47 -11.21
C LEU A 319 -13.42 28.46 -10.50
N GLY A 320 -13.47 28.25 -9.18
CA GLY A 320 -14.73 28.20 -8.42
C GLY A 320 -15.58 26.94 -8.71
N GLY A 321 -16.90 27.09 -8.71
CA GLY A 321 -17.87 26.00 -8.84
C GLY A 321 -18.15 25.29 -7.51
N TYR A 322 -19.13 24.36 -7.50
CA TYR A 322 -19.66 23.75 -6.29
C TYR A 322 -18.62 23.29 -5.27
N GLN A 323 -17.61 22.52 -5.69
CA GLN A 323 -16.57 22.00 -4.79
C GLN A 323 -15.65 23.09 -4.21
N CYS A 324 -15.70 24.32 -4.72
CA CYS A 324 -14.82 25.42 -4.35
C CYS A 324 -15.56 26.63 -3.78
N TRP A 325 -16.86 26.82 -4.04
CA TRP A 325 -17.66 27.86 -3.39
C TRP A 325 -17.68 27.66 -1.88
N THR A 326 -17.58 28.77 -1.14
CA THR A 326 -17.49 28.70 0.31
C THR A 326 -18.79 28.17 0.91
N GLY A 327 -18.67 27.06 1.62
CA GLY A 327 -19.75 26.40 2.35
C GLY A 327 -19.21 25.38 3.34
N LEU A 328 -20.09 24.71 4.09
CA LEU A 328 -19.67 23.70 5.09
C LEU A 328 -18.98 22.48 4.45
N HIS A 329 -19.11 22.29 3.13
CA HIS A 329 -18.41 21.28 2.33
C HIS A 329 -17.09 21.77 1.74
N SER A 330 -16.80 23.08 1.71
CA SER A 330 -15.56 23.63 1.15
C SER A 330 -15.19 24.94 1.82
N PHE A 331 -14.35 24.86 2.85
CA PHE A 331 -13.97 26.00 3.68
C PHE A 331 -12.46 26.11 3.96
N VAL A 332 -11.66 25.14 3.51
CA VAL A 332 -10.20 25.16 3.70
C VAL A 332 -9.56 26.31 2.92
N ALA A 333 -8.50 26.92 3.46
CA ALA A 333 -7.73 27.96 2.78
C ALA A 333 -7.13 27.47 1.45
N GLU A 334 -7.04 28.37 0.47
CA GLU A 334 -6.36 28.08 -0.80
C GLU A 334 -4.90 27.63 -0.52
N GLY A 335 -4.41 26.63 -1.26
CA GLY A 335 -3.09 26.07 -1.05
C GLY A 335 -3.03 24.94 -0.02
N THR A 336 -4.12 24.66 0.72
CA THR A 336 -4.17 23.57 1.70
C THR A 336 -3.89 22.21 1.04
N GLY A 337 -4.49 21.95 -0.12
CA GLY A 337 -4.25 20.70 -0.88
C GLY A 337 -2.78 20.50 -1.25
N GLN A 338 -2.11 21.53 -1.76
CA GLN A 338 -0.67 21.48 -2.08
C GLN A 338 0.18 21.23 -0.84
N ARG A 339 -0.13 21.91 0.28
CA ARG A 339 0.59 21.69 1.53
C ARG A 339 0.44 20.25 2.03
N MET A 340 -0.74 19.63 1.84
CA MET A 340 -0.95 18.23 2.15
C MET A 340 -0.14 17.30 1.23
N VAL A 341 0.00 17.63 -0.06
CA VAL A 341 0.88 16.89 -0.98
C VAL A 341 2.32 16.91 -0.47
N GLU A 342 2.86 18.08 -0.12
CA GLU A 342 4.24 18.20 0.37
C GLU A 342 4.45 17.43 1.69
N GLU A 343 3.53 17.55 2.64
CA GLU A 343 3.63 16.83 3.92
C GLU A 343 3.51 15.31 3.72
N ALA A 344 2.60 14.85 2.88
CA ALA A 344 2.48 13.44 2.55
C ALA A 344 3.76 12.88 1.91
N LEU A 345 4.38 13.64 0.99
CA LEU A 345 5.64 13.25 0.36
C LEU A 345 6.81 13.24 1.35
N ALA A 346 6.83 14.17 2.32
CA ALA A 346 7.82 14.16 3.40
C ALA A 346 7.70 12.88 4.25
N LEU A 347 6.47 12.51 4.64
CA LEU A 347 6.22 11.29 5.41
C LEU A 347 6.54 10.02 4.61
N LEU A 348 6.23 9.99 3.31
CA LEU A 348 6.62 8.88 2.43
C LEU A 348 8.15 8.79 2.29
N GLY A 349 8.82 9.94 2.18
CA GLY A 349 10.28 10.04 2.21
C GLY A 349 10.87 9.46 3.49
N GLU A 350 10.28 9.77 4.65
CA GLU A 350 10.67 9.21 5.94
C GLU A 350 10.44 7.69 5.99
N LEU A 351 9.31 7.18 5.50
CA LEU A 351 9.05 5.74 5.42
C LEU A 351 10.01 4.99 4.49
N ALA A 352 10.49 5.66 3.43
CA ALA A 352 11.46 5.09 2.48
C ALA A 352 12.90 5.18 3.01
N ALA A 353 13.24 6.27 3.70
CA ALA A 353 14.56 6.53 4.28
C ALA A 353 14.79 5.77 5.58
N SER A 354 13.71 5.46 6.33
CA SER A 354 13.75 4.60 7.50
C SER A 354 14.31 3.25 7.09
N PRO A 355 15.56 2.92 7.47
CA PRO A 355 16.04 1.57 7.29
C PRO A 355 15.10 0.66 8.06
N ASP A 356 14.90 -0.57 7.60
CA ASP A 356 14.38 -1.57 8.52
C ASP A 356 15.24 -1.52 9.78
N ALA A 357 14.65 -1.38 10.96
CA ALA A 357 15.42 -1.23 12.21
C ALA A 357 16.42 -2.40 12.41
N ALA A 358 16.23 -3.51 11.71
CA ALA A 358 17.20 -4.59 11.56
C ALA A 358 18.33 -4.27 10.52
N SER A 359 17.99 -3.66 9.38
CA SER A 359 18.86 -3.32 8.24
C SER A 359 19.91 -2.21 8.48
N ALA A 360 19.78 -1.36 9.50
CA ALA A 360 20.70 -0.22 9.69
C ALA A 360 22.05 -0.62 10.32
N ALA A 361 22.05 -1.64 11.17
CA ALA A 361 23.27 -2.15 11.78
C ALA A 361 23.93 -3.16 10.82
N GLU A 362 25.24 -3.06 10.64
CA GLU A 362 26.00 -4.04 9.89
C GLU A 362 25.78 -5.44 10.53
N PRO A 363 25.32 -6.45 9.76
CA PRO A 363 25.02 -7.75 10.35
C PRO A 363 26.24 -8.35 11.05
N ALA A 364 26.07 -8.83 12.28
CA ALA A 364 27.13 -9.48 13.03
C ALA A 364 27.36 -10.90 12.47
N LEU A 365 28.59 -11.21 12.08
CA LEU A 365 28.97 -12.56 11.68
C LEU A 365 29.39 -13.35 12.91
N ARG A 366 28.87 -14.56 13.05
CA ARG A 366 29.32 -15.53 14.04
C ARG A 366 29.18 -16.96 13.52
N GLN A 367 29.86 -17.89 14.16
CA GLN A 367 29.66 -19.32 13.89
C GLN A 367 28.21 -19.72 14.22
N LEU A 368 27.68 -20.71 13.48
CA LEU A 368 26.38 -21.31 13.76
C LEU A 368 26.36 -21.95 15.16
N HIS A 369 25.30 -21.74 15.94
CA HIS A 369 25.13 -22.29 17.29
C HIS A 369 24.03 -23.36 17.33
N GLY A 370 24.00 -24.15 18.43
CA GLY A 370 23.02 -25.21 18.68
C GLY A 370 21.56 -24.80 18.49
N ASP A 371 21.22 -23.57 18.89
CA ASP A 371 19.82 -23.09 18.90
C ASP A 371 19.41 -22.38 17.60
N ASP A 372 20.28 -22.38 16.57
CA ASP A 372 20.00 -21.65 15.34
C ASP A 372 19.14 -22.41 14.33
N ALA A 373 18.83 -23.69 14.55
CA ALA A 373 18.04 -24.49 13.59
C ALA A 373 16.71 -23.82 13.19
N PRO A 374 15.89 -23.27 14.11
CA PRO A 374 14.67 -22.54 13.73
C PRO A 374 14.96 -21.23 12.97
N ARG A 375 16.05 -20.53 13.29
CA ARG A 375 16.44 -19.29 12.60
C ARG A 375 16.93 -19.58 11.18
N LEU A 376 17.68 -20.67 11.02
CA LEU A 376 18.17 -21.15 9.74
C LEU A 376 17.02 -21.57 8.83
N GLN A 377 16.04 -22.29 9.41
CA GLN A 377 14.81 -22.65 8.70
C GLN A 377 14.03 -21.42 8.23
N ARG A 378 13.84 -20.42 9.11
CA ARG A 378 13.15 -19.16 8.75
C ARG A 378 13.89 -18.39 7.67
N PHE A 379 15.22 -18.29 7.76
CA PHE A 379 16.05 -17.65 6.75
C PHE A 379 15.90 -18.33 5.38
N TYR A 380 16.07 -19.65 5.32
CA TYR A 380 15.96 -20.43 4.08
C TYR A 380 14.53 -20.41 3.51
N ASN A 381 13.57 -20.58 4.42
CA ASN A 381 12.16 -20.21 4.41
C ASN A 381 11.82 -18.98 3.56
N GLY A 382 12.41 -17.86 3.96
CA GLY A 382 12.02 -16.52 3.53
C GLY A 382 12.77 -16.00 2.32
N LEU A 383 13.65 -16.78 1.70
CA LEU A 383 14.26 -16.42 0.42
C LEU A 383 13.19 -16.43 -0.69
N CYS A 384 13.19 -15.40 -1.54
CA CYS A 384 12.29 -15.34 -2.68
C CYS A 384 12.56 -16.49 -3.67
N PRO A 385 11.61 -16.84 -4.56
CA PRO A 385 11.77 -17.94 -5.51
C PRO A 385 13.03 -17.82 -6.39
N HIS A 386 13.41 -16.60 -6.77
CA HIS A 386 14.64 -16.35 -7.54
C HIS A 386 15.89 -16.71 -6.72
N SER A 387 16.02 -16.20 -5.49
CA SER A 387 17.17 -16.48 -4.62
C SER A 387 17.26 -17.97 -4.24
N ARG A 388 16.13 -18.64 -4.00
CA ARG A 388 16.08 -20.09 -3.76
C ARG A 388 16.51 -20.92 -4.96
N LYS A 389 16.16 -20.48 -6.18
CA LYS A 389 16.62 -21.13 -7.41
C LYS A 389 18.15 -21.09 -7.53
N MET A 390 18.79 -20.07 -6.96
CA MET A 390 20.23 -19.88 -7.00
C MET A 390 20.99 -20.46 -5.80
N PHE A 391 20.33 -20.67 -4.66
CA PHE A 391 20.92 -21.18 -3.43
C PHE A 391 20.00 -22.25 -2.82
N ARG A 392 20.29 -23.52 -3.12
CA ARG A 392 19.38 -24.66 -2.81
C ARG A 392 20.02 -25.87 -2.09
N PRO A 393 20.84 -25.70 -1.04
CA PRO A 393 21.48 -26.84 -0.36
C PRO A 393 20.53 -27.81 0.36
N LEU A 394 19.30 -27.42 0.68
CA LEU A 394 18.36 -28.23 1.49
C LEU A 394 17.09 -28.65 0.72
N GLY A 395 17.09 -28.53 -0.60
CA GLY A 395 15.88 -28.70 -1.41
C GLY A 395 15.07 -27.40 -1.53
N TRP A 396 13.81 -27.45 -1.98
CA TRP A 396 13.04 -26.23 -2.25
C TRP A 396 12.59 -25.51 -0.96
N ASN A 397 12.19 -26.30 0.04
CA ASN A 397 11.88 -25.82 1.39
C ASN A 397 12.71 -26.64 2.39
N ALA A 398 13.20 -25.98 3.44
CA ALA A 398 13.89 -26.63 4.54
C ALA A 398 12.90 -27.01 5.65
N THR A 399 12.96 -28.26 6.09
CA THR A 399 12.28 -28.72 7.32
C THR A 399 13.13 -28.37 8.54
N LEU A 400 12.50 -28.34 9.72
CA LEU A 400 13.22 -28.08 10.97
C LEU A 400 14.26 -29.18 11.22
N GLY A 401 13.90 -30.45 11.03
CA GLY A 401 14.83 -31.58 11.18
C GLY A 401 16.04 -31.52 10.25
N GLN A 402 15.89 -31.02 9.01
CA GLN A 402 17.04 -30.77 8.14
C GLN A 402 17.97 -29.70 8.71
N CYS A 403 17.41 -28.63 9.29
CA CYS A 403 18.20 -27.56 9.90
C CYS A 403 18.86 -28.02 11.21
N GLU A 404 18.20 -28.85 12.01
CA GLU A 404 18.77 -29.50 13.20
C GLU A 404 19.94 -30.41 12.83
N GLN A 405 19.83 -31.16 11.73
CA GLN A 405 20.94 -31.97 11.22
C GLN A 405 22.13 -31.11 10.78
N VAL A 406 21.88 -29.99 10.08
CA VAL A 406 22.94 -29.01 9.73
C VAL A 406 23.68 -28.52 10.97
N VAL A 407 22.94 -28.18 12.03
CA VAL A 407 23.53 -27.74 13.30
C VAL A 407 24.33 -28.87 13.95
N ALA A 408 23.78 -30.08 14.02
CA ALA A 408 24.45 -31.24 14.60
C ALA A 408 25.78 -31.56 13.88
N ASP A 409 25.78 -31.53 12.55
CA ASP A 409 26.97 -31.76 11.73
C ASP A 409 28.03 -30.67 11.94
N ALA A 410 27.61 -29.41 12.12
CA ALA A 410 28.51 -28.30 12.39
C ALA A 410 29.16 -28.42 13.78
N LEU A 411 28.39 -28.86 14.79
CA LEU A 411 28.91 -29.12 16.14
C LEU A 411 29.82 -30.34 16.18
N ALA A 412 29.62 -31.33 15.30
CA ALA A 412 30.49 -32.50 15.15
C ALA A 412 31.82 -32.19 14.42
N GLY A 413 31.95 -31.00 13.81
CA GLY A 413 33.16 -30.58 13.10
C GLY A 413 33.27 -31.09 11.65
N ASN A 414 32.23 -31.77 11.13
CA ASN A 414 32.19 -32.28 9.75
C ASN A 414 32.00 -31.16 8.70
N ARG A 415 31.54 -30.00 9.17
CA ARG A 415 31.28 -28.80 8.39
C ARG A 415 31.59 -27.56 9.22
N PHE A 416 31.82 -26.45 8.54
CA PHE A 416 31.96 -25.15 9.16
C PHE A 416 30.89 -24.21 8.63
N ASP A 417 30.14 -23.57 9.52
CA ASP A 417 29.02 -22.71 9.16
C ASP A 417 29.16 -21.35 9.86
N VAL A 418 29.04 -20.30 9.06
CA VAL A 418 28.98 -18.92 9.52
C VAL A 418 27.62 -18.33 9.16
N VAL A 419 27.01 -17.65 10.12
CA VAL A 419 25.73 -16.97 9.97
C VAL A 419 25.89 -15.48 10.21
N ALA A 420 25.11 -14.69 9.50
CA ALA A 420 25.02 -13.25 9.70
C ALA A 420 23.69 -12.89 10.36
N LEU A 421 23.76 -12.12 11.44
CA LEU A 421 22.61 -11.71 12.24
C LEU A 421 22.40 -10.21 12.18
N SER A 422 21.15 -9.84 11.98
CA SER A 422 20.65 -8.48 12.01
C SER A 422 19.60 -8.43 13.14
N GLY A 423 20.04 -7.98 14.32
CA GLY A 423 19.31 -8.26 15.57
C GLY A 423 19.22 -9.77 15.82
N GLU A 424 18.01 -10.30 16.02
CA GLU A 424 17.77 -11.74 16.17
C GLU A 424 17.53 -12.49 14.85
N ARG A 425 17.42 -11.76 13.73
CA ARG A 425 17.12 -12.33 12.41
C ARG A 425 18.41 -12.81 11.74
N LEU A 426 18.42 -14.07 11.30
CA LEU A 426 19.45 -14.61 10.43
C LEU A 426 19.21 -14.10 9.00
N VAL A 427 20.19 -13.37 8.46
CA VAL A 427 20.12 -12.66 7.16
C VAL A 427 21.16 -13.14 6.16
N GLY A 428 22.04 -14.05 6.56
CA GLY A 428 22.98 -14.68 5.65
C GLY A 428 23.59 -15.95 6.25
N TRP A 429 23.95 -16.87 5.37
CA TRP A 429 24.50 -18.17 5.73
C TRP A 429 25.54 -18.58 4.68
N ALA A 430 26.74 -18.91 5.14
CA ALA A 430 27.76 -19.53 4.31
C ALA A 430 28.36 -20.72 5.05
N PHE A 431 28.81 -21.71 4.29
CA PHE A 431 29.34 -22.94 4.88
C PHE A 431 30.40 -23.59 4.01
N LEU A 432 31.22 -24.41 4.67
CA LEU A 432 32.12 -25.40 4.08
C LEU A 432 31.69 -26.78 4.55
N VAL A 433 31.32 -27.67 3.64
CA VAL A 433 31.13 -29.10 3.92
C VAL A 433 32.31 -29.91 3.41
N ARG A 434 32.41 -31.18 3.80
CA ARG A 434 33.56 -32.05 3.49
C ARG A 434 34.86 -31.51 4.09
N MET A 435 34.79 -31.04 5.34
CA MET A 435 35.95 -30.49 6.06
C MET A 435 37.01 -31.55 6.40
N ASP A 436 36.71 -32.83 6.20
CA ASP A 436 37.63 -33.96 6.23
C ASP A 436 38.48 -34.08 4.94
N GLN A 437 38.10 -33.43 3.84
CA GLN A 437 38.80 -33.47 2.55
C GLN A 437 39.75 -32.28 2.37
N ASP A 438 40.72 -32.40 1.46
CA ASP A 438 41.67 -31.32 1.14
C ASP A 438 41.01 -30.14 0.41
N VAL A 439 39.88 -30.38 -0.26
CA VAL A 439 39.11 -29.39 -1.02
C VAL A 439 37.63 -29.43 -0.56
N PRO A 440 37.24 -28.69 0.48
CA PRO A 440 35.85 -28.60 0.94
C PRO A 440 34.94 -27.89 -0.08
N HIS A 441 33.63 -28.16 0.04
CA HIS A 441 32.60 -27.53 -0.79
C HIS A 441 31.96 -26.33 -0.12
N LEU A 442 31.88 -25.22 -0.84
CA LEU A 442 31.31 -23.97 -0.38
C LEU A 442 29.86 -23.79 -0.85
N GLY A 443 29.01 -23.31 0.06
CA GLY A 443 27.72 -22.71 -0.27
C GLY A 443 27.55 -21.36 0.43
N ILE A 444 26.84 -20.43 -0.22
CA ILE A 444 26.59 -19.09 0.32
C ILE A 444 25.22 -18.56 -0.13
N GLY A 445 24.45 -18.05 0.83
CA GLY A 445 23.16 -17.42 0.64
C GLY A 445 23.03 -16.14 1.48
N CYS A 446 22.28 -15.17 0.98
CA CYS A 446 21.96 -13.91 1.66
C CYS A 446 20.47 -13.62 1.50
N ALA A 447 19.86 -13.00 2.50
CA ALA A 447 18.47 -12.58 2.44
C ALA A 447 18.28 -11.51 1.35
N ASP A 448 17.11 -11.50 0.70
CA ASP A 448 16.84 -10.67 -0.47
C ASP A 448 17.03 -9.17 -0.19
N ASP A 449 16.60 -8.73 0.99
CA ASP A 449 16.74 -7.36 1.47
C ASP A 449 18.18 -6.97 1.83
N PHE A 450 19.12 -7.91 1.91
CA PHE A 450 20.55 -7.68 2.20
C PHE A 450 21.46 -7.88 0.97
N LEU A 451 20.88 -8.16 -0.20
CA LEU A 451 21.63 -8.27 -1.45
C LEU A 451 22.26 -6.92 -1.86
N GLY A 452 23.48 -6.97 -2.41
CA GLY A 452 24.18 -5.76 -2.89
C GLY A 452 24.83 -4.90 -1.80
N ARG A 453 24.68 -5.26 -0.52
CA ARG A 453 25.19 -4.48 0.63
C ARG A 453 26.55 -4.96 1.18
N GLY A 454 27.29 -5.74 0.40
CA GLY A 454 28.59 -6.29 0.82
C GLY A 454 28.52 -7.50 1.77
N LEU A 455 27.34 -7.95 2.22
CA LEU A 455 27.21 -9.10 3.12
C LEU A 455 27.82 -10.39 2.54
N GLY A 456 27.56 -10.68 1.27
CA GLY A 456 28.12 -11.86 0.60
C GLY A 456 29.66 -11.85 0.56
N LYS A 457 30.28 -10.67 0.45
CA LYS A 457 31.74 -10.51 0.52
C LYS A 457 32.28 -10.89 1.90
N ARG A 458 31.61 -10.43 2.97
CA ARG A 458 32.01 -10.71 4.36
C ARG A 458 31.86 -12.20 4.70
N LEU A 459 30.75 -12.82 4.29
CA LEU A 459 30.54 -14.26 4.46
C LEU A 459 31.56 -15.09 3.68
N MET A 460 31.82 -14.74 2.41
CA MET A 460 32.85 -15.38 1.58
C MET A 460 34.24 -15.28 2.23
N GLN A 461 34.61 -14.10 2.72
CA GLN A 461 35.88 -13.91 3.43
C GLN A 461 36.00 -14.85 4.63
N ALA A 462 34.95 -14.93 5.47
CA ALA A 462 34.96 -15.76 6.67
C ALA A 462 35.15 -17.27 6.38
N VAL A 463 34.51 -17.80 5.34
CA VAL A 463 34.70 -19.22 4.96
C VAL A 463 36.06 -19.45 4.30
N MET A 464 36.54 -18.53 3.48
CA MET A 464 37.87 -18.66 2.84
C MET A 464 39.00 -18.59 3.87
N ASP A 465 38.90 -17.71 4.86
CA ASP A 465 39.88 -17.62 5.95
C ASP A 465 39.87 -18.90 6.78
N LYS A 466 38.68 -19.46 7.06
CA LYS A 466 38.59 -20.74 7.75
C LYS A 466 39.26 -21.89 6.99
N ALA A 467 39.08 -21.95 5.68
CA ALA A 467 39.70 -22.98 4.85
C ALA A 467 41.24 -22.85 4.86
N ARG A 468 41.78 -21.63 4.85
CA ARG A 468 43.23 -21.38 4.97
C ARG A 468 43.76 -21.74 6.36
N GLU A 469 43.06 -21.35 7.42
CA GLU A 469 43.39 -21.72 8.80
C GLU A 469 43.44 -23.25 8.98
N ALA A 470 42.51 -23.97 8.34
CA ALA A 470 42.46 -25.42 8.32
C ALA A 470 43.47 -26.06 7.34
N ARG A 471 44.36 -25.28 6.72
CA ARG A 471 45.40 -25.71 5.77
C ARG A 471 44.86 -26.57 4.62
N LYS A 472 43.70 -26.22 4.08
CA LYS A 472 43.14 -26.85 2.89
C LYS A 472 43.99 -26.53 1.66
N GLN A 473 43.92 -27.37 0.63
CA GLN A 473 44.62 -27.13 -0.64
C GLN A 473 43.83 -26.20 -1.56
N GLY A 474 42.52 -26.10 -1.34
CA GLY A 474 41.64 -25.21 -2.08
C GLY A 474 40.20 -25.30 -1.59
N VAL A 475 39.28 -24.70 -2.34
CA VAL A 475 37.82 -24.76 -2.10
C VAL A 475 37.12 -24.91 -3.44
N ASP A 476 36.10 -25.76 -3.51
CA ASP A 476 35.23 -25.88 -4.69
C ASP A 476 33.81 -25.36 -4.42
N LEU A 477 33.10 -24.97 -5.48
CA LEU A 477 31.69 -24.60 -5.44
C LEU A 477 31.00 -24.87 -6.77
N ILE A 478 29.67 -24.86 -6.74
CA ILE A 478 28.84 -24.80 -7.95
C ILE A 478 27.98 -23.54 -7.95
N VAL A 479 27.75 -23.00 -9.14
CA VAL A 479 26.95 -21.78 -9.32
C VAL A 479 26.15 -21.84 -10.60
N VAL A 480 24.87 -21.49 -10.53
CA VAL A 480 24.00 -21.42 -11.72
C VAL A 480 24.59 -20.41 -12.72
N GLN A 481 24.71 -20.77 -13.99
CA GLN A 481 25.37 -19.92 -15.00
C GLN A 481 24.72 -18.53 -15.12
N ALA A 482 23.39 -18.47 -14.96
CA ALA A 482 22.63 -17.23 -14.97
C ALA A 482 22.89 -16.31 -13.78
N ASN A 483 23.56 -16.78 -12.72
CA ASN A 483 23.89 -15.97 -11.53
C ASN A 483 25.22 -15.22 -11.71
N GLU A 484 25.25 -14.31 -12.68
CA GLU A 484 26.42 -13.49 -13.04
C GLU A 484 27.05 -12.77 -11.84
N ARG A 485 26.20 -12.27 -10.95
CA ARG A 485 26.64 -11.58 -9.74
C ARG A 485 27.48 -12.48 -8.83
N ALA A 486 27.09 -13.75 -8.68
CA ALA A 486 27.75 -14.69 -7.78
C ALA A 486 29.10 -15.14 -8.34
N TRP A 487 29.17 -15.58 -9.61
CA TRP A 487 30.45 -16.05 -10.14
C TRP A 487 31.48 -14.92 -10.31
N LYS A 488 31.06 -13.67 -10.61
CA LYS A 488 31.93 -12.49 -10.54
C LYS A 488 32.41 -12.14 -9.13
N LEU A 489 31.66 -12.52 -8.09
CA LEU A 489 32.16 -12.42 -6.71
C LEU A 489 33.22 -13.49 -6.48
N TYR A 490 32.98 -14.72 -6.91
CA TYR A 490 33.89 -15.85 -6.70
C TYR A 490 35.24 -15.65 -7.41
N GLU A 491 35.26 -15.13 -8.64
CA GLU A 491 36.51 -14.81 -9.36
C GLU A 491 37.43 -13.87 -8.57
N ARG A 492 36.86 -12.91 -7.82
CA ARG A 492 37.64 -12.00 -6.96
C ARG A 492 38.29 -12.68 -5.76
N TYR A 493 37.82 -13.86 -5.41
CA TYR A 493 38.38 -14.72 -4.35
C TYR A 493 39.25 -15.84 -4.91
N GLY A 494 39.63 -15.78 -6.19
CA GLY A 494 40.55 -16.71 -6.83
C GLY A 494 39.89 -17.94 -7.46
N PHE A 495 38.56 -18.03 -7.45
CA PHE A 495 37.85 -19.13 -8.09
C PHE A 495 37.94 -19.02 -9.62
N ARG A 496 38.22 -20.13 -10.29
CA ARG A 496 38.18 -20.26 -11.75
C ARG A 496 37.20 -21.34 -12.16
N ILE A 497 36.58 -21.17 -13.34
CA ILE A 497 35.70 -22.19 -13.91
C ILE A 497 36.54 -23.42 -14.27
N ALA A 498 36.29 -24.54 -13.60
CA ALA A 498 36.94 -25.83 -13.80
C ALA A 498 36.09 -26.79 -14.67
N GLY A 499 34.82 -26.47 -14.88
CA GLY A 499 33.94 -27.20 -15.79
C GLY A 499 32.49 -26.78 -15.70
N MET A 500 31.62 -27.49 -16.42
CA MET A 500 30.16 -27.29 -16.40
C MET A 500 29.48 -28.59 -15.96
N GLN A 501 28.28 -28.48 -15.40
CA GLN A 501 27.41 -29.61 -15.10
C GLN A 501 25.94 -29.19 -15.15
N THR A 502 25.08 -30.10 -15.59
CA THR A 502 23.63 -29.95 -15.48
C THR A 502 23.17 -30.57 -14.16
N GLY A 503 22.49 -29.80 -13.32
CA GLY A 503 21.94 -30.28 -12.05
C GLY A 503 20.71 -31.17 -12.26
N ALA A 504 20.34 -31.93 -11.22
CA ALA A 504 19.12 -32.74 -11.22
C ALA A 504 17.83 -31.90 -11.34
N ASP A 505 17.93 -30.59 -11.17
CA ASP A 505 16.88 -29.59 -11.36
C ASP A 505 16.82 -29.02 -12.79
N GLY A 506 17.64 -29.53 -13.71
CA GLY A 506 17.73 -29.09 -15.10
C GLY A 506 18.46 -27.75 -15.28
N GLN A 507 19.06 -27.19 -14.22
CA GLN A 507 19.84 -25.96 -14.33
C GLN A 507 21.26 -26.25 -14.76
N GLU A 508 21.83 -25.33 -15.55
CA GLU A 508 23.23 -25.35 -15.92
C GLU A 508 24.08 -24.64 -14.85
N TYR A 509 25.12 -25.33 -14.39
CA TYR A 509 26.04 -24.84 -13.36
C TYR A 509 27.47 -24.74 -13.90
N TYR A 510 28.20 -23.71 -13.46
CA TYR A 510 29.66 -23.73 -13.45
C TYR A 510 30.15 -24.46 -12.20
N ARG A 511 31.10 -25.39 -12.38
CA ARG A 511 31.97 -25.86 -11.30
C ARG A 511 33.15 -24.92 -11.21
N MET A 512 33.38 -24.33 -10.05
CA MET A 512 34.48 -23.41 -9.83
C MET A 512 35.37 -23.89 -8.69
N GLN A 513 36.68 -23.63 -8.80
CA GLN A 513 37.66 -24.02 -7.80
C GLN A 513 38.65 -22.88 -7.57
N ALA A 514 39.01 -22.65 -6.31
CA ALA A 514 40.10 -21.79 -5.89
C ALA A 514 41.19 -22.65 -5.24
N GLU A 515 42.44 -22.48 -5.64
CA GLU A 515 43.62 -23.10 -5.04
C GLU A 515 44.30 -22.09 -4.10
N PHE A 516 44.90 -22.57 -3.01
CA PHE A 516 45.56 -21.72 -2.00
C PHE A 516 47.06 -21.62 -2.14
#